data_AF-A0A349FFB6-F1
#
_entry.id   AF-A0A349FFB6-F1
#
_cell.length_a   1.000
_cell.length_b   1.000
_cell.length_c   1.000
_cell.angle_alpha   90.00
_cell.angle_beta   90.00
_cell.angle_gamma   90.00
#
_symmetry.space_group_name_H-M   'P 1'
#
loop_
_entity.id
_entity.type
_entity.pdbx_description
1 polymer ?
#
loop_
_entity_poly.entity_id
_entity_poly.type
_entity_poly.pdbx_seq_one_letter_code
_entity_poly.pdbx_strand_id
1 'polypeptide(L)'
;MFKRYLAQIFASLALIIAVPTLASDDASTPQLAYFTLEPDLTTNFYTKGNKLGYVQVRIDIMVANQTDLPLIEKHQPLIRDAVIEMLGKQTEETIKSLAGREDLRKSLVEGLNAILLPETGKTVIADLLFTKYLYQ
;
A
#
# COMPACT_ATOMS: atom_id res chain seq x y z
N MET A 1 -15.65 7.03 -68.76
CA MET A 1 -15.17 8.00 -67.76
C MET A 1 -15.56 7.67 -66.31
N PHE A 2 -16.57 6.82 -66.03
CA PHE A 2 -17.05 6.50 -64.67
C PHE A 2 -16.07 5.71 -63.76
N LYS A 3 -15.15 4.91 -64.31
CA LYS A 3 -14.22 4.08 -63.51
C LYS A 3 -13.19 4.87 -62.69
N ARG A 4 -12.88 6.12 -63.07
CA ARG A 4 -11.94 7.00 -62.33
C ARG A 4 -12.56 7.58 -61.06
N TYR A 5 -13.86 7.89 -61.08
CA TYR A 5 -14.58 8.40 -59.92
C TYR A 5 -14.89 7.31 -58.89
N LEU A 6 -15.03 6.05 -59.33
CA LEU A 6 -15.23 4.91 -58.43
C LEU A 6 -14.05 4.72 -57.46
N ALA A 7 -12.82 4.87 -57.96
CA ALA A 7 -11.61 4.78 -57.15
C ALA A 7 -11.48 5.96 -56.16
N GLN A 8 -11.94 7.16 -56.55
CA GLN A 8 -11.92 8.34 -55.68
C GLN A 8 -12.98 8.26 -54.57
N ILE A 9 -14.15 7.68 -54.85
CA ILE A 9 -15.19 7.41 -53.84
C ILE A 9 -14.73 6.35 -52.85
N PHE A 10 -14.02 5.32 -53.32
CA PHE A 10 -13.46 4.29 -52.44
C PHE A 10 -12.35 4.86 -51.54
N ALA A 11 -11.52 5.76 -52.07
CA ALA A 11 -10.46 6.42 -51.32
C ALA A 11 -11.01 7.42 -50.27
N SER A 12 -12.10 8.13 -50.56
CA SER A 12 -12.74 9.02 -49.58
C SER A 12 -13.50 8.25 -48.50
N LEU A 13 -14.06 7.08 -48.82
CA LEU A 13 -14.69 6.20 -47.83
C LEU A 13 -13.67 5.57 -46.87
N ALA A 14 -12.46 5.25 -47.35
CA ALA A 14 -11.39 4.71 -46.51
C ALA A 14 -10.87 5.71 -45.47
N LEU A 15 -10.96 7.03 -45.74
CA LEU A 15 -10.51 8.06 -44.81
C LEU A 15 -11.49 8.28 -43.63
N ILE A 16 -12.75 7.87 -43.78
CA ILE A 16 -13.77 7.96 -42.72
C ILE A 16 -13.65 6.78 -41.72
N ILE A 17 -12.98 5.68 -42.11
CA ILE A 17 -12.78 4.48 -41.28
C ILE A 17 -11.55 4.62 -40.36
N ALA A 18 -10.67 5.60 -40.61
CA ALA A 18 -9.53 5.91 -39.76
C ALA A 18 -9.96 6.74 -38.53
N VAL A 19 -10.83 6.18 -37.69
CA VAL A 19 -11.07 6.73 -36.36
C VAL A 19 -9.84 6.39 -35.51
N PRO A 20 -9.14 7.37 -34.91
CA PRO A 20 -8.09 7.06 -33.97
C PRO A 20 -8.74 6.35 -32.78
N THR A 21 -8.38 5.09 -32.56
CA THR A 21 -8.69 4.37 -31.33
C THR A 21 -8.02 5.13 -30.20
N LEU A 22 -8.78 5.96 -29.48
CA LEU A 22 -8.37 6.50 -28.20
C LEU A 22 -8.17 5.29 -27.28
N ALA A 23 -6.90 4.94 -27.06
CA ALA A 23 -6.52 4.05 -25.98
C ALA A 23 -7.09 4.68 -24.71
N SER A 24 -8.16 4.10 -24.19
CA SER A 24 -8.65 4.42 -22.87
C SER A 24 -7.61 3.81 -21.95
N ASP A 25 -6.83 4.64 -21.24
CA ASP A 25 -6.04 4.16 -20.11
C ASP A 25 -7.01 3.38 -19.22
N ASP A 26 -6.82 2.07 -19.19
CA ASP A 26 -7.59 1.16 -18.38
C ASP A 26 -7.33 1.54 -16.92
N ALA A 27 -8.20 2.40 -16.37
CA ALA A 27 -8.32 2.73 -14.95
C ALA A 27 -8.79 1.52 -14.11
N SER A 28 -8.60 0.31 -14.65
CA SER A 28 -9.05 -0.98 -14.13
C SER A 28 -7.87 -1.85 -13.64
N THR A 29 -6.62 -1.43 -13.86
CA THR A 29 -5.47 -2.09 -13.21
C THR A 29 -5.25 -1.51 -11.80
N PRO A 30 -5.21 -2.34 -10.74
CA PRO A 30 -4.92 -1.86 -9.39
C PRO A 30 -3.52 -1.25 -9.38
N GLN A 31 -3.45 0.08 -9.25
CA GLN A 31 -2.18 0.78 -9.13
C GLN A 31 -1.76 0.81 -7.66
N LEU A 32 -0.61 0.18 -7.36
CA LEU A 32 -0.03 0.23 -6.03
C LEU A 32 0.31 1.68 -5.66
N ALA A 33 0.01 2.03 -4.42
CA ALA A 33 0.37 3.33 -3.86
C ALA A 33 1.04 3.16 -2.49
N TYR A 34 1.78 4.17 -2.05
CA TYR A 34 2.52 4.15 -0.79
C TYR A 34 2.13 5.33 0.09
N PHE A 35 1.90 5.06 1.37
CA PHE A 35 1.61 6.07 2.37
C PHE A 35 2.61 6.00 3.52
N THR A 36 3.34 7.08 3.77
CA THR A 36 4.29 7.16 4.86
C THR A 36 3.59 7.54 6.17
N LEU A 37 3.76 6.71 7.20
CA LEU A 37 3.30 6.99 8.54
C LEU A 37 4.25 7.97 9.24
N GLU A 38 3.93 9.26 9.17
CA GLU A 38 4.63 10.30 9.90
C GLU A 38 3.88 10.71 11.18
N PRO A 39 4.59 11.09 12.26
CA PRO A 39 6.04 10.95 12.48
C PRO A 39 6.45 9.50 12.80
N ASP A 40 7.76 9.23 12.87
CA ASP A 40 8.33 7.95 13.33
C ASP A 40 7.64 7.46 14.61
N LEU A 41 7.42 6.15 14.69
CA LEU A 41 6.78 5.50 15.84
C LEU A 41 7.84 4.99 16.80
N THR A 42 7.68 5.31 18.09
CA THR A 42 8.56 4.81 19.16
C THR A 42 7.70 4.11 20.20
N THR A 43 8.07 2.88 20.57
CA THR A 43 7.42 2.14 21.65
C THR A 43 8.44 1.25 22.39
N ASN A 44 8.06 0.77 23.57
CA ASN A 44 8.83 -0.20 24.34
C ASN A 44 8.52 -1.63 23.89
N PHE A 45 9.39 -2.60 24.14
CA PHE A 45 9.10 -4.03 23.93
C PHE A 45 9.57 -4.87 25.14
N TYR A 46 9.13 -6.13 25.22
CA TYR A 46 9.48 -7.01 26.35
C TYR A 46 10.93 -7.51 26.25
N THR A 47 11.71 -7.23 27.29
CA THR A 47 13.08 -7.73 27.47
C THR A 47 13.12 -8.77 28.60
N LYS A 48 14.11 -9.65 28.58
CA LYS A 48 14.28 -10.69 29.62
C LYS A 48 14.90 -10.14 30.92
N GLY A 49 15.35 -8.88 30.93
CA GLY A 49 16.08 -8.26 32.05
C GLY A 49 15.36 -7.05 32.66
N ASN A 50 15.99 -6.39 33.63
CA ASN A 50 15.45 -5.21 34.32
C ASN A 50 15.47 -3.90 33.49
N LYS A 51 15.80 -3.96 32.20
CA LYS A 51 15.92 -2.77 31.32
C LYS A 51 14.80 -2.77 30.30
N LEU A 52 14.07 -1.67 30.19
CA LEU A 52 13.07 -1.50 29.13
C LEU A 52 13.79 -1.33 27.78
N GLY A 53 13.44 -2.17 26.80
CA GLY A 53 13.92 -2.03 25.44
C GLY A 53 13.01 -1.09 24.65
N TYR A 54 13.59 -0.33 23.73
CA TYR A 54 12.84 0.61 22.88
C TYR A 54 13.07 0.32 21.42
N VAL A 55 12.02 0.47 20.61
CA VAL A 55 12.11 0.39 19.16
C VAL A 55 11.55 1.67 18.55
N GLN A 56 12.29 2.26 17.62
CA GLN A 56 11.86 3.36 16.78
C GLN A 56 11.78 2.89 15.32
N VAL A 57 10.60 2.99 14.72
CA VAL A 57 10.35 2.56 13.35
C VAL A 57 9.75 3.68 12.50
N ARG A 58 10.12 3.70 11.22
CA ARG A 58 9.38 4.41 10.17
C ARG A 58 8.75 3.37 9.26
N ILE A 59 7.48 3.57 8.96
CA ILE A 59 6.64 2.63 8.23
C ILE A 59 6.05 3.30 7.00
N ASP A 60 6.18 2.64 5.85
CA ASP A 60 5.43 2.98 4.65
C ASP A 60 4.41 1.86 4.38
N ILE A 61 3.14 2.22 4.28
CA ILE A 61 2.05 1.29 3.97
C ILE A 61 1.92 1.21 2.46
N MET A 62 2.01 -0.01 1.92
CA MET A 62 1.68 -0.29 0.54
C MET A 62 0.17 -0.57 0.43
N VAL A 63 -0.52 0.24 -0.36
CA VAL A 63 -1.95 0.18 -0.60
C VAL A 63 -2.20 -0.52 -1.93
N ALA A 64 -3.10 -1.50 -1.96
CA ALA A 64 -3.39 -2.31 -3.14
C ALA A 64 -3.93 -1.49 -4.33
N ASN A 65 -4.66 -0.42 -4.02
CA ASN A 65 -5.25 0.48 -5.00
C ASN A 65 -5.09 1.94 -4.57
N GLN A 66 -4.57 2.78 -5.46
CA GLN A 66 -4.39 4.21 -5.24
C GLN A 66 -5.68 4.92 -4.81
N THR A 67 -6.86 4.45 -5.22
CA THR A 67 -8.15 5.05 -4.78
C THR A 67 -8.39 4.94 -3.28
N ASP A 68 -7.69 4.03 -2.59
CA ASP A 68 -7.89 3.73 -1.18
C ASP A 68 -6.91 4.45 -0.25
N LEU A 69 -5.97 5.22 -0.82
CA LEU A 69 -5.07 6.08 -0.05
C LEU A 69 -5.80 7.00 0.95
N PRO A 70 -6.89 7.70 0.58
CA PRO A 70 -7.61 8.56 1.51
C PRO A 70 -8.19 7.82 2.72
N LEU A 71 -8.47 6.51 2.61
CA LEU A 71 -8.90 5.70 3.74
C LEU A 71 -7.76 5.52 4.75
N ILE A 72 -6.55 5.23 4.26
CA ILE A 72 -5.37 5.10 5.11
C ILE A 72 -5.06 6.42 5.81
N GLU A 73 -5.12 7.55 5.10
CA GLU A 73 -4.90 8.88 5.67
C GLU A 73 -5.94 9.20 6.75
N LYS A 74 -7.22 8.95 6.48
CA LYS A 74 -8.32 9.17 7.44
C LYS A 74 -8.17 8.34 8.71
N HIS A 75 -7.75 7.08 8.58
CA HIS A 75 -7.63 6.14 9.70
C HIS A 75 -6.21 6.07 10.28
N GLN A 76 -5.32 7.00 9.92
CA GLN A 76 -3.95 7.06 10.41
C GLN A 76 -3.84 6.98 11.95
N PRO A 77 -4.68 7.67 12.77
CA PRO A 77 -4.59 7.54 14.23
C PRO A 77 -4.81 6.10 14.72
N LEU A 78 -5.78 5.39 14.17
CA LEU A 78 -6.09 4.00 14.51
C LEU A 78 -4.95 3.05 14.11
N ILE A 79 -4.41 3.26 12.91
CA ILE A 79 -3.26 2.49 12.41
C ILE A 79 -2.05 2.69 13.32
N ARG A 80 -1.75 3.93 13.73
CA ARG A 80 -0.62 4.23 14.62
C ARG A 80 -0.77 3.55 15.97
N ASP A 81 -1.95 3.64 16.57
CA ASP A 81 -2.26 3.01 17.86
C ASP A 81 -2.03 1.50 17.80
N ALA A 82 -2.61 0.85 16.78
CA ALA A 82 -2.45 -0.58 16.55
C ALA A 82 -0.98 -1.00 16.36
N VAL A 83 -0.20 -0.25 15.58
CA VAL A 83 1.23 -0.54 15.40
C VAL A 83 1.98 -0.42 16.73
N ILE A 84 1.74 0.63 17.52
CA ILE A 84 2.40 0.85 18.82
C ILE A 84 2.10 -0.31 19.77
N GLU A 85 0.84 -0.75 19.83
CA GLU A 85 0.42 -1.87 20.67
C GLU A 85 1.05 -3.19 20.20
N MET A 86 1.01 -3.47 18.90
CA MET A 86 1.51 -4.72 18.34
C MET A 86 3.03 -4.85 18.44
N LEU A 87 3.77 -3.75 18.24
CA LEU A 87 5.21 -3.67 18.51
C LEU A 87 5.50 -3.82 20.01
N GLY A 88 4.63 -3.25 20.86
CA GLY A 88 4.83 -3.26 22.30
C GLY A 88 4.73 -4.63 22.95
N LYS A 89 3.98 -5.54 22.31
CA LYS A 89 3.82 -6.93 22.74
C LYS A 89 4.97 -7.85 22.36
N GLN A 90 5.93 -7.37 21.58
CA GLN A 90 6.99 -8.22 21.04
C GLN A 90 8.09 -8.49 22.05
N THR A 91 8.80 -9.60 21.82
CA THR A 91 9.99 -9.94 22.59
C THR A 91 11.24 -9.34 21.97
N GLU A 92 12.27 -9.16 22.78
CA GLU A 92 13.61 -8.72 22.34
C GLU A 92 14.18 -9.59 21.20
N GLU A 93 13.94 -10.90 21.25
CA GLU A 93 14.42 -11.84 20.23
C GLU A 93 13.73 -11.61 18.88
N THR A 94 12.42 -11.35 18.90
CA THR A 94 11.64 -11.01 17.70
C THR A 94 12.09 -9.66 17.11
N ILE A 95 12.30 -8.65 17.96
CA ILE A 95 12.67 -7.30 17.52
C ILE A 95 14.09 -7.25 16.92
N LYS A 96 15.04 -8.00 17.49
CA LYS A 96 16.46 -7.94 17.08
C LYS A 96 16.81 -8.92 15.94
N SER A 97 16.02 -9.97 15.72
CA SER A 97 16.29 -10.96 14.68
C SER A 97 15.70 -10.56 13.32
N LEU A 98 16.38 -10.95 12.24
CA LEU A 98 15.90 -10.70 10.88
C LEU A 98 14.60 -11.46 10.58
N ALA A 99 14.53 -12.74 10.99
CA ALA A 99 13.33 -13.55 10.82
C ALA A 99 12.15 -12.97 11.63
N GLY A 100 12.39 -12.59 12.89
CA GLY A 100 11.37 -11.97 13.72
C GLY A 100 10.84 -10.64 13.15
N ARG A 101 11.70 -9.83 12.52
CA ARG A 101 11.27 -8.62 11.82
C ARG A 101 10.35 -8.91 10.62
N GLU A 102 10.63 -9.96 9.85
CA GLU A 102 9.76 -10.36 8.74
C GLU A 102 8.43 -10.92 9.23
N ASP A 103 8.44 -11.73 10.29
CA ASP A 103 7.22 -12.26 10.89
C ASP A 103 6.37 -11.13 11.53
N LEU A 104 7.03 -10.15 12.15
CA LEU A 104 6.42 -8.94 12.65
C LEU A 104 5.74 -8.14 11.54
N ARG A 105 6.42 -7.94 10.40
CA ARG A 105 5.87 -7.23 9.25
C ARG A 105 4.58 -7.88 8.77
N LYS A 106 4.58 -9.21 8.58
CA LYS A 106 3.39 -9.97 8.19
C LYS A 106 2.27 -9.85 9.22
N SER A 107 2.61 -10.01 10.49
CA SER A 107 1.66 -9.90 11.60
C SER A 107 1.01 -8.53 11.63
N LEU A 108 1.77 -7.45 11.43
CA LEU A 108 1.24 -6.09 11.34
C LEU A 108 0.30 -5.91 10.15
N VAL A 109 0.65 -6.41 8.97
CA VAL A 109 -0.24 -6.33 7.79
C VAL A 109 -1.58 -7.02 8.05
N GLU A 110 -1.54 -8.22 8.64
CA GLU A 110 -2.74 -8.98 9.00
C GLU A 110 -3.56 -8.26 10.08
N GLY A 111 -2.92 -7.84 11.16
CA GLY A 111 -3.57 -7.15 12.28
C GLY A 111 -4.18 -5.81 11.87
N LEU A 112 -3.47 -5.01 11.07
CA LEU A 112 -3.99 -3.73 10.58
C LEU A 112 -5.16 -3.92 9.63
N ASN A 113 -5.11 -4.90 8.72
CA ASN A 113 -6.26 -5.21 7.88
C ASN A 113 -7.45 -5.70 8.71
N ALA A 114 -7.24 -6.52 9.75
CA ALA A 114 -8.30 -6.97 10.64
C ALA A 114 -8.97 -5.80 11.40
N ILE A 115 -8.18 -4.83 11.85
CA ILE A 115 -8.66 -3.63 12.55
C ILE A 115 -9.37 -2.66 11.60
N LEU A 116 -8.88 -2.52 10.36
CA LEU A 116 -9.48 -1.61 9.38
C LEU A 116 -10.72 -2.19 8.71
N LEU A 117 -10.85 -3.51 8.58
CA LEU A 117 -11.98 -4.17 7.93
C LEU A 117 -13.36 -3.70 8.41
N PRO A 118 -13.66 -3.58 9.73
CA PRO A 118 -14.95 -3.07 10.19
C PRO A 118 -15.19 -1.59 9.84
N GLU A 119 -14.13 -0.80 9.69
CA GLU A 119 -14.21 0.64 9.41
C GLU A 119 -14.32 0.94 7.91
N THR A 120 -13.62 0.16 7.07
CA THR A 120 -13.50 0.38 5.61
C THR A 120 -14.37 -0.57 4.79
N GLY A 121 -14.80 -1.69 5.37
CA GLY A 121 -15.52 -2.77 4.67
C GLY A 121 -14.66 -3.62 3.73
N LYS A 122 -13.34 -3.37 3.64
CA LYS A 122 -12.42 -4.10 2.76
C LYS A 122 -10.98 -4.10 3.26
N THR A 123 -10.19 -5.07 2.83
CA THR A 123 -8.74 -5.11 3.09
C THR A 123 -8.03 -4.12 2.16
N VAL A 124 -7.39 -3.10 2.73
CA VAL A 124 -6.78 -1.99 1.99
C VAL A 124 -5.26 -2.12 1.89
N ILE A 125 -4.63 -2.69 2.93
CA ILE A 125 -3.17 -2.78 3.03
C ILE A 125 -2.71 -4.03 2.30
N ALA A 126 -1.89 -3.85 1.27
CA ALA A 126 -1.25 -4.94 0.54
C ALA A 126 0.00 -5.43 1.26
N ASP A 127 0.83 -4.50 1.74
CA ASP A 127 2.05 -4.80 2.51
C ASP A 127 2.49 -3.56 3.31
N LEU A 128 3.55 -3.71 4.09
CA LEU A 128 4.15 -2.71 4.96
C LEU A 128 5.67 -2.76 4.85
N LEU A 129 6.30 -1.60 4.70
CA LEU A 129 7.75 -1.46 4.58
C LEU A 129 8.31 -0.75 5.81
N PHE A 130 9.31 -1.36 6.45
CA PHE A 130 10.09 -0.69 7.49
C PHE A 130 11.26 0.07 6.86
N THR A 131 11.12 1.38 6.65
CA THR A 131 12.17 2.22 6.05
C THR A 131 13.17 2.78 7.06
N LYS A 132 12.82 2.75 8.35
CA LYS A 132 13.75 2.94 9.47
C LYS A 132 13.40 1.94 10.56
N TYR A 133 14.41 1.33 11.16
CA TYR A 133 14.22 0.36 12.23
C TYR A 133 15.43 0.41 13.18
N LEU A 134 15.27 1.10 14.29
CA LEU A 134 16.28 1.26 15.33
C LEU A 134 15.77 0.67 16.63
N TYR A 135 16.64 0.02 17.40
CA TYR A 135 16.31 -0.47 18.72
C TYR A 135 17.44 -0.15 19.72
N GLN A 136 17.08 -0.03 21.00
CA GLN A 136 17.99 0.23 22.11
C GLN A 136 17.66 -0.67 23.31
#